data_AF-A0A6I5NPG0-F1
#
_entry.id   AF-A0A6I5NPG0-F1
#
_cell.length_a   1.000
_cell.length_b   1.000
_cell.length_c   1.000
_cell.angle_alpha   90.00
_cell.angle_beta   90.00
_cell.angle_gamma   90.00
#
_symmetry.space_group_name_H-M   'P 1'
#
loop_
_entity.id
_entity.type
_entity.pdbx_description
1 polymer ?
#
loop_
_entity_poly.entity_id
_entity_poly.type
_entity_poly.pdbx_seq_one_letter_code
_entity_poly.pdbx_strand_id
1 'polypeptide(L)'
;MNLSPQKRLLIGNFTSALLLTKAAIKQVNSGRQRWVTPKVCIHPLDYTEEGLSPAEKRLFWELAASANTFDVRVWEGNELSDNQVIELFQTEASYKP
;
A
#
# COMPACT_ATOMS: atom_id res chain seq x y z
N MET A 1 -4.90 -33.69 13.87
CA MET A 1 -4.30 -33.10 12.65
C MET A 1 -4.96 -31.73 12.49
N ASN A 2 -4.35 -30.67 13.02
CA ASN A 2 -4.86 -29.31 12.86
C ASN A 2 -4.50 -28.86 11.45
N LEU A 3 -5.49 -28.72 10.57
CA LEU A 3 -5.29 -28.09 9.27
C LEU A 3 -4.82 -26.67 9.54
N SER A 4 -3.66 -26.26 9.03
CA SER A 4 -3.31 -24.85 9.03
C SER A 4 -4.44 -24.11 8.30
N PRO A 5 -5.03 -23.05 8.88
CA PRO A 5 -6.02 -22.27 8.17
C PRO A 5 -5.36 -21.81 6.88
N GLN A 6 -5.99 -22.09 5.72
CA GLN A 6 -5.53 -21.57 4.44
C GLN A 6 -5.30 -20.06 4.63
N LYS A 7 -4.04 -19.64 4.53
CA LYS A 7 -3.63 -18.25 4.75
C LYS A 7 -4.49 -17.39 3.83
N ARG A 8 -5.37 -16.59 4.43
CA ARG A 8 -6.30 -15.76 3.66
C ARG A 8 -5.47 -14.69 2.97
N LEU A 9 -5.67 -14.52 1.66
CA LEU A 9 -5.07 -13.40 0.94
C LEU A 9 -5.69 -12.10 1.44
N LEU A 10 -4.86 -11.13 1.83
CA LEU A 10 -5.31 -9.78 2.15
C LEU A 10 -6.08 -9.12 0.99
N ILE A 11 -5.78 -9.53 -0.24
CA ILE A 11 -6.51 -9.12 -1.44
C ILE A 11 -6.88 -10.37 -2.25
N GLY A 12 -8.15 -10.76 -2.14
CA GLY A 12 -8.72 -11.88 -2.91
C GLY A 12 -9.16 -11.52 -4.34
N ASN A 13 -9.27 -10.24 -4.68
CA ASN A 13 -9.62 -9.77 -6.02
C ASN A 13 -8.79 -8.54 -6.40
N PHE A 14 -7.76 -8.77 -7.21
CA PHE A 14 -6.85 -7.72 -7.65
C PHE A 14 -7.54 -6.62 -8.47
N THR A 15 -8.44 -7.00 -9.38
CA THR A 15 -9.13 -6.05 -10.27
C THR A 15 -9.94 -5.04 -9.47
N SER A 16 -10.73 -5.53 -8.51
CA SER A 16 -11.52 -4.66 -7.62
C SER A 16 -10.62 -3.77 -6.77
N ALA A 17 -9.57 -4.32 -6.17
CA ALA A 17 -8.61 -3.53 -5.39
C ALA A 17 -7.95 -2.43 -6.23
N LEU A 18 -7.53 -2.73 -7.46
CA LEU A 18 -6.90 -1.77 -8.35
C LEU A 18 -7.84 -0.61 -8.71
N LEU A 19 -9.09 -0.92 -9.05
CA LEU A 19 -10.08 0.10 -9.40
C LEU A 19 -10.36 1.02 -8.20
N LEU A 20 -10.51 0.45 -7.00
CA LEU A 20 -10.75 1.22 -5.77
C LEU A 20 -9.54 2.07 -5.39
N THR A 21 -8.33 1.52 -5.46
CA THR A 21 -7.08 2.27 -5.20
C THR A 21 -6.92 3.44 -6.17
N LYS A 22 -7.16 3.22 -7.46
CA LYS A 22 -7.16 4.29 -8.48
C LYS A 22 -8.19 5.38 -8.16
N ALA A 23 -9.40 4.99 -7.78
CA ALA A 23 -10.45 5.93 -7.44
C ALA A 23 -10.10 6.75 -6.19
N ALA A 24 -9.55 6.13 -5.15
CA ALA A 24 -9.13 6.81 -3.92
C ALA A 24 -8.00 7.82 -4.19
N ILE A 25 -6.95 7.42 -4.91
CA ILE A 25 -5.84 8.31 -5.27
C ILE A 25 -6.33 9.47 -6.14
N LYS A 26 -7.25 9.21 -7.08
CA LYS A 26 -7.86 10.26 -7.91
C LYS A 26 -8.65 11.27 -7.08
N GLN A 27 -9.35 10.85 -6.03
CA GLN A 27 -10.09 11.75 -5.14
C GLN A 27 -9.16 12.69 -4.36
N VAL A 28 -7.99 12.21 -3.95
CA VAL A 28 -6.98 13.06 -3.28
C VAL A 28 -6.35 14.06 -4.26
N ASN A 29 -6.21 13.68 -5.53
CA ASN A 29 -5.58 14.51 -6.56
C ASN A 29 -6.53 15.46 -7.29
N SER A 30 -7.85 15.27 -7.23
CA SER A 30 -8.83 16.02 -8.03
C SER A 30 -8.86 17.52 -7.74
N GLY A 31 -8.34 17.97 -6.59
CA GLY A 31 -8.19 19.39 -6.23
C GLY A 31 -6.79 19.96 -6.41
N ARG A 32 -5.79 19.16 -6.82
CA ARG A 32 -4.40 19.61 -7.00
C ARG A 32 -4.10 19.90 -8.47
N GLN A 33 -3.13 20.78 -8.70
CA GLN A 33 -2.59 21.01 -10.02
C GLN A 33 -2.12 19.69 -10.65
N ARG A 34 -2.43 19.47 -11.94
CA ARG A 34 -2.21 18.20 -12.66
C ARG A 34 -0.75 17.72 -12.70
N TRP A 35 0.19 18.56 -12.25
CA TRP A 35 1.63 18.34 -12.22
C TRP A 35 2.14 17.78 -10.88
N VAL A 36 1.30 17.74 -9.83
CA VAL A 36 1.67 17.18 -8.53
C VAL A 36 1.20 15.74 -8.45
N THR A 37 2.13 14.82 -8.58
CA THR A 37 1.87 13.39 -8.40
C THR A 37 2.08 13.02 -6.94
N PRO A 38 1.15 12.28 -6.30
CA PRO A 38 1.25 11.96 -4.90
C PRO A 38 2.31 10.88 -4.64
N LYS A 39 2.89 10.96 -3.43
CA LYS A 39 3.57 9.84 -2.79
C LYS A 39 2.55 9.05 -1.98
N VAL A 40 2.62 7.72 -2.00
CA VAL A 40 1.60 6.85 -1.39
C VAL A 40 2.25 5.82 -0.47
N CYS A 41 1.77 5.77 0.77
CA CYS A 41 2.06 4.68 1.69
C CYS A 41 0.83 3.78 1.76
N ILE A 42 1.00 2.49 1.45
CA ILE A 42 0.00 1.47 1.79
C ILE A 42 0.41 0.85 3.12
N HIS A 43 -0.50 0.93 4.09
CA HIS A 43 -0.33 0.36 5.41
C HIS A 43 -1.51 -0.55 5.76
N PRO A 44 -1.37 -1.88 5.60
CA PRO A 44 -2.37 -2.82 6.09
C PRO A 44 -2.31 -2.87 7.63
N LEU A 45 -3.44 -2.63 8.28
CA LEU A 45 -3.56 -2.63 9.74
C LEU A 45 -4.04 -3.97 10.30
N ASP A 46 -4.83 -4.70 9.52
CA ASP A 46 -5.44 -5.98 9.91
C ASP A 46 -4.79 -7.14 9.17
N TYR A 47 -4.81 -8.32 9.82
CA TYR A 47 -4.31 -9.59 9.27
C TYR A 47 -2.82 -9.55 8.87
N THR A 48 -2.03 -8.76 9.62
CA THR A 48 -0.57 -8.60 9.45
C THR A 48 0.23 -9.22 10.59
N GLU A 49 -0.38 -10.06 11.43
CA GLU A 49 0.23 -10.59 12.66
C GLU A 49 1.49 -11.42 12.38
N GLU A 50 1.59 -12.04 11.20
CA GLU A 50 2.76 -12.79 10.73
C GLU A 50 3.67 -11.97 9.79
N GLY A 51 3.35 -10.68 9.59
CA GLY A 51 3.90 -9.87 8.52
C GLY A 51 3.38 -10.26 7.13
N LEU A 52 3.65 -9.40 6.15
CA LEU A 52 3.35 -9.63 4.75
C LEU A 52 4.42 -10.53 4.14
N SER A 53 3.97 -11.52 3.38
CA SER A 53 4.84 -12.25 2.48
C SER A 53 5.40 -11.32 1.38
N PRO A 54 6.54 -11.67 0.75
CA PRO A 54 7.08 -10.90 -0.37
C PRO A 54 6.08 -10.69 -1.52
N ALA A 55 5.20 -11.68 -1.77
CA ALA A 55 4.14 -11.59 -2.77
C ALA A 55 3.09 -10.54 -2.39
N GLU A 56 2.71 -10.45 -1.11
CA GLU A 56 1.77 -9.43 -0.62
C GLU A 56 2.39 -8.03 -0.68
N LYS A 57 3.65 -7.88 -0.26
CA LYS A 57 4.37 -6.58 -0.39
C LYS A 57 4.41 -6.12 -1.84
N ARG A 58 4.71 -7.04 -2.76
CA ARG A 58 4.71 -6.78 -4.20
C ARG A 58 3.32 -6.35 -4.68
N LEU A 59 2.29 -7.09 -4.29
CA LEU A 59 0.90 -6.84 -4.67
C LEU A 59 0.44 -5.44 -4.27
N PHE A 60 0.66 -5.05 -3.01
CA PHE A 60 0.34 -3.72 -2.52
C PHE A 60 1.11 -2.64 -3.27
N TRP A 61 2.42 -2.84 -3.47
CA TRP A 61 3.23 -1.91 -4.23
C TRP A 61 2.68 -1.71 -5.65
N GLU A 62 2.34 -2.80 -6.36
CA GLU A 62 1.81 -2.74 -7.72
C GLU A 62 0.45 -2.03 -7.80
N LEU A 63 -0.43 -2.21 -6.82
CA LEU A 63 -1.72 -1.54 -6.78
C LEU A 63 -1.59 -0.02 -6.75
N ALA A 64 -0.72 0.50 -5.88
CA ALA A 64 -0.46 1.94 -5.81
C ALA A 64 0.31 2.43 -7.04
N ALA A 65 1.37 1.73 -7.45
CA ALA A 65 2.19 2.13 -8.60
C ALA A 65 1.35 2.23 -9.90
N SER A 66 0.39 1.32 -10.07
CA SER A 66 -0.54 1.30 -11.21
C SER A 66 -1.54 2.46 -11.22
N ALA A 67 -1.60 3.27 -10.16
CA ALA A 67 -2.48 4.43 -10.01
C ALA A 67 -1.80 5.78 -10.31
N ASN A 68 -0.68 5.77 -11.06
CA ASN A 68 0.10 6.96 -11.42
C ASN A 68 0.68 7.69 -10.21
N THR A 69 1.39 6.98 -9.34
CA THR A 69 2.11 7.53 -8.17
C THR A 69 3.62 7.47 -8.41
N PHE A 70 4.40 8.43 -7.90
CA PHE A 70 5.87 8.43 -8.12
C PHE A 70 6.67 7.65 -7.08
N ASP A 71 6.18 7.59 -5.84
CA ASP A 71 6.89 6.99 -4.72
C ASP A 71 5.88 6.19 -3.89
N VAL A 72 6.08 4.88 -3.85
CA VAL A 72 5.19 3.92 -3.19
C VAL A 72 5.95 3.19 -2.11
N ARG A 73 5.40 3.21 -0.90
CA ARG A 73 5.93 2.47 0.24
C ARG A 73 4.89 1.53 0.79
N VAL A 74 5.33 0.34 1.20
CA VAL A 74 4.50 -0.62 1.93
C VAL A 74 5.01 -0.66 3.36
N TRP A 75 4.12 -0.41 4.32
CA TRP A 75 4.46 -0.35 5.73
C TRP A 75 3.70 -1.42 6.52
N GLU A 76 4.46 -2.16 7.34
CA GLU A 76 3.99 -3.30 8.13
C GLU A 76 4.30 -3.13 9.63
N GLY A 77 4.87 -1.97 10.00
CA GLY A 77 5.14 -1.67 11.39
C GLY A 77 3.90 -1.16 12.11
N ASN A 78 4.11 -0.51 13.25
CA ASN A 78 3.03 0.08 14.05
C ASN A 78 2.25 1.13 13.25
N GLU A 79 1.00 1.36 13.67
CA GLU A 79 0.15 2.41 13.12
C GLU A 79 0.91 3.76 13.05
N LEU A 80 0.88 4.38 11.87
CA LEU A 80 1.62 5.61 11.60
C LEU A 80 0.76 6.83 11.93
N SER A 81 1.32 7.76 12.70
CA SER A 81 0.84 9.14 12.75
C SER A 81 1.22 9.92 11.48
N ASP A 82 0.55 11.04 11.24
CA ASP A 82 0.83 11.94 10.10
C ASP A 82 2.32 12.33 10.01
N ASN A 83 2.94 12.65 11.15
CA ASN A 83 4.36 13.01 11.20
C ASN A 83 5.26 11.84 10.79
N GLN A 84 4.93 10.63 11.23
CA GLN A 84 5.71 9.45 10.88
C GLN A 84 5.55 9.08 9.40
N VAL A 85 4.42 9.39 8.76
CA VAL A 85 4.27 9.26 7.31
C VAL A 85 5.20 10.24 6.58
N ILE A 86 5.30 11.48 7.07
CA ILE A 86 6.22 12.48 6.50
C ILE A 86 7.67 12.02 6.63
N GLU A 87 8.07 11.59 7.84
CA GLU A 87 9.41 11.06 8.12
C GLU A 87 9.72 9.82 7.28
N LEU A 88 8.73 8.92 7.12
CA LEU A 88 8.86 7.75 6.25
C LEU A 88 9.34 8.21 4.87
N PHE A 89 8.71 9.20 4.24
CA PHE A 89 9.10 9.67 2.90
C PHE A 89 10.43 10.44 2.81
N GLN A 90 11.14 10.66 3.91
CA GLN A 90 12.49 11.25 3.94
C GLN A 90 13.61 10.19 3.95
N THR A 91 13.26 8.94 4.28
CA THR A 91 14.21 7.81 4.32
C THR A 91 14.27 7.08 2.98
N GLU A 92 15.17 6.11 2.79
CA GLU A 92 15.06 5.21 1.64
C GLU A 92 13.85 4.28 1.76
N ALA A 93 13.28 3.86 0.62
CA ALA A 93 12.15 2.93 0.63
C ALA A 93 12.54 1.59 1.26
N SER A 94 11.74 1.14 2.24
CA SER A 94 11.91 -0.14 2.95
C SER A 94 11.70 -1.36 2.06
N TYR A 95 10.93 -1.18 0.98
CA TYR A 95 10.68 -2.20 -0.05
C TYR A 95 10.80 -1.55 -1.42
N LYS A 96 11.58 -2.17 -2.30
CA LYS A 96 11.66 -1.87 -3.73
C LYS A 96 11.35 -3.16 -4.50
N PRO A 97 10.65 -3.07 -5.65
CA PRO A 97 10.48 -4.15 -6.63
C PRO A 97 11.62 -5.14 -6.78
#